data_AF-A0A354GX63-F1
#
_entry.id   AF-A0A354GX63-F1
#
_cell.length_a   1.000
_cell.length_b   1.000
_cell.length_c   1.000
_cell.angle_alpha   90.00
_cell.angle_beta   90.00
_cell.angle_gamma   90.00
#
_symmetry.space_group_name_H-M   'P 1'
#
loop_
_entity.id
_entity.type
_entity.pdbx_description
1 polymer ?
#
loop_
_entity_poly.entity_id
_entity_poly.type
_entity_poly.pdbx_seq_one_letter_code
_entity_poly.pdbx_strand_id
1 'polypeptide(L)'
;MRELARWESHSVNEALDHAVNEQYDRKFWDAANAGYAALRADPAAWAEVEAERKLWDNTLMDGLDPSERWTADGDVAPSTEQERAS
;
A
#
# COMPACT_ATOMS: atom_id res chain seq x y z
N MET A 1 -1.11 33.12 -13.02
CA MET A 1 -0.20 32.95 -11.87
C MET A 1 -0.70 33.56 -10.56
N ARG A 2 -1.34 34.75 -10.54
CA ARG A 2 -1.90 35.35 -9.30
C ARG A 2 -3.20 34.72 -8.76
N GLU A 3 -3.79 33.76 -9.48
CA GLU A 3 -5.05 33.11 -9.06
C GLU A 3 -4.85 31.84 -8.21
N LEU A 4 -3.76 31.09 -8.40
CA LEU A 4 -3.46 29.88 -7.62
C LEU A 4 -3.08 30.20 -6.16
N ALA A 5 -2.35 31.29 -5.94
CA ALA A 5 -1.87 31.70 -4.61
C ALA A 5 -2.97 32.23 -3.67
N ARG A 6 -4.23 32.33 -4.11
CA ARG A 6 -5.34 32.82 -3.28
C ARG A 6 -6.17 31.71 -2.63
N TRP A 7 -5.99 30.46 -3.04
CA TRP A 7 -6.81 29.33 -2.57
C TRP A 7 -6.05 28.33 -1.68
N GLU A 8 -4.73 28.44 -1.61
CA GLU A 8 -3.91 27.57 -0.77
C GLU A 8 -2.99 28.43 0.08
N SER A 9 -2.88 28.07 1.35
CA SER A 9 -1.94 28.62 2.34
C SER A 9 -0.46 28.34 2.00
N HIS A 10 -0.16 28.01 0.74
CA HIS A 10 1.14 27.61 0.24
C HIS A 10 1.66 28.65 -0.77
N SER A 11 2.97 28.90 -0.74
CA SER A 11 3.66 29.75 -1.68
C SER A 11 3.56 29.21 -3.12
N VAL A 12 3.78 30.09 -4.11
CA VAL A 12 3.77 29.70 -5.54
C VAL A 12 4.78 28.58 -5.83
N ASN A 13 5.90 28.53 -5.12
CA ASN A 13 6.91 27.49 -5.26
C ASN A 13 6.41 26.15 -4.70
N GLU A 14 5.79 26.16 -3.50
CA GLU A 14 5.21 24.94 -2.92
C GLU A 14 4.08 24.37 -3.79
N ALA A 15 3.22 25.23 -4.33
CA ALA A 15 2.17 24.81 -5.27
C ALA A 15 2.76 24.22 -6.57
N LEU A 16 3.89 24.76 -7.05
CA LEU A 16 4.59 24.23 -8.22
C LEU A 16 5.25 22.88 -7.91
N ASP A 17 5.94 22.76 -6.78
CA ASP A 17 6.58 21.51 -6.35
C ASP A 17 5.54 20.40 -6.18
N HIS A 18 4.39 20.70 -5.57
CA HIS A 18 3.29 19.76 -5.46
C HIS A 18 2.78 19.31 -6.84
N ALA A 19 2.51 20.24 -7.76
CA ALA A 19 2.03 19.91 -9.10
C ALA A 19 3.04 19.06 -9.90
N VAL A 20 4.35 19.32 -9.71
CA VAL A 20 5.42 18.53 -10.32
C VAL A 20 5.45 17.12 -9.75
N ASN A 21 5.44 16.97 -8.42
CA ASN A 21 5.44 15.67 -7.75
C ASN A 21 4.22 14.84 -8.13
N GLU A 22 3.03 15.43 -8.12
CA GLU A 22 1.80 14.75 -8.51
C GLU A 22 1.87 14.24 -9.96
N GLN A 23 2.49 15.02 -10.86
CA GLN A 23 2.69 14.60 -12.25
C GLN A 23 3.72 13.46 -12.37
N TYR A 24 4.78 13.47 -11.56
CA TYR A 24 5.74 12.36 -11.51
C TYR A 24 5.09 11.09 -10.98
N ASP A 25 4.36 11.18 -9.87
CA ASP A 25 3.67 10.04 -9.27
C ASP A 25 2.65 9.42 -10.23
N ARG A 26 1.83 10.26 -10.90
CA ARG A 26 0.91 9.77 -11.93
C ARG A 26 1.63 8.99 -13.02
N LYS A 27 2.70 9.55 -13.59
CA LYS A 27 3.47 8.87 -14.64
C LYS A 27 4.12 7.58 -14.17
N PHE A 28 4.62 7.57 -12.93
CA PHE A 28 5.19 6.38 -12.32
C PHE A 28 4.15 5.27 -12.20
N TRP A 29 2.98 5.58 -11.64
CA TRP A 29 1.90 4.61 -11.47
C TRP A 29 1.32 4.14 -12.81
N ASP A 30 1.17 5.03 -13.80
CA ASP A 30 0.74 4.66 -15.16
C ASP A 30 1.72 3.65 -15.79
N ALA A 31 3.03 3.89 -15.68
CA ALA A 31 4.05 2.98 -16.18
C ALA A 31 4.07 1.64 -15.44
N ALA A 32 3.96 1.66 -14.11
CA ALA A 32 3.89 0.45 -13.29
C ALA A 32 2.66 -0.40 -13.63
N ASN A 33 1.49 0.25 -13.76
CA ASN A 33 0.24 -0.41 -14.13
C ASN A 33 0.30 -1.01 -15.54
N ALA A 34 0.85 -0.27 -16.51
CA ALA A 34 1.06 -0.78 -17.86
C ALA A 34 2.00 -1.99 -17.88
N GLY A 35 3.09 -1.96 -17.11
CA GLY A 35 4.01 -3.08 -16.95
C GLY A 35 3.32 -4.32 -16.35
N TYR A 36 2.52 -4.15 -15.30
CA TYR A 36 1.73 -5.23 -14.70
C TYR A 36 0.66 -5.78 -15.64
N ALA A 37 0.03 -4.93 -16.44
CA ALA A 37 -0.94 -5.35 -17.45
C ALA A 37 -0.27 -6.19 -18.54
N ALA A 38 0.90 -5.77 -19.02
CA ALA A 38 1.68 -6.53 -19.99
C ALA A 38 2.13 -7.89 -19.40
N LEU A 39 2.61 -7.89 -18.16
CA LEU A 39 2.99 -9.11 -17.45
C LEU A 39 1.82 -10.09 -17.28
N ARG A 40 0.63 -9.59 -16.91
CA ARG A 40 -0.59 -10.41 -16.80
C ARG A 40 -1.10 -10.94 -18.14
N ALA A 41 -0.81 -10.24 -19.23
CA ALA A 41 -1.19 -10.67 -20.58
C ALA A 41 -0.28 -11.79 -21.12
N ASP A 42 0.86 -12.07 -20.48
CA ASP A 42 1.73 -13.21 -20.74
C ASP A 42 1.45 -14.34 -19.73
N PRO A 43 0.75 -15.41 -20.11
CA PRO A 43 0.38 -16.47 -19.18
C PRO A 43 1.57 -17.23 -18.58
N ALA A 44 2.70 -17.33 -19.31
CA ALA A 44 3.87 -18.04 -18.82
C ALA A 44 4.57 -17.21 -17.75
N ALA A 45 4.84 -15.93 -18.04
CA ALA A 45 5.42 -15.01 -17.08
C ALA A 45 4.51 -14.78 -15.86
N TRP A 46 3.18 -14.73 -16.06
CA TRP A 46 2.24 -14.61 -14.96
C TRP A 46 2.24 -15.84 -14.04
N ALA A 47 2.35 -17.05 -14.61
CA ALA A 47 2.43 -18.27 -13.83
C ALA A 47 3.67 -18.31 -12.92
N GLU A 48 4.80 -17.74 -13.36
CA GLU A 48 6.01 -17.61 -12.54
C GLU A 48 5.77 -16.69 -11.33
N VAL A 49 5.13 -15.53 -11.53
CA VAL A 49 4.76 -14.60 -10.45
C VAL A 49 3.81 -15.25 -9.45
N GLU A 50 2.82 -16.00 -9.93
CA GLU A 50 1.89 -16.72 -9.05
C GLU A 50 2.58 -17.83 -8.26
N ALA A 51 3.53 -18.54 -8.87
CA ALA A 51 4.32 -19.55 -8.19
C ALA A 51 5.20 -18.92 -7.10
N GLU A 52 5.85 -17.80 -7.40
CA GLU A 52 6.62 -17.04 -6.42
C GLU A 52 5.72 -16.54 -5.28
N ARG A 53 4.57 -15.94 -5.59
CA ARG A 53 3.63 -15.45 -4.55
C ARG A 53 3.18 -16.56 -3.61
N LYS A 54 2.89 -17.76 -4.13
CA LYS A 54 2.57 -18.94 -3.31
C LYS A 54 3.73 -19.38 -2.42
N LEU A 55 4.97 -19.22 -2.87
CA LEU A 55 6.14 -19.51 -2.03
C LEU A 55 6.22 -18.53 -0.86
N TRP A 56 5.97 -17.25 -1.11
CA TRP A 56 5.94 -16.19 -0.08
C TRP A 56 4.79 -16.33 0.92
N ASP A 57 3.66 -16.94 0.53
CA ASP A 57 2.56 -17.22 1.47
C ASP A 57 3.01 -18.06 2.68
N ASN A 58 4.09 -18.85 2.54
CA ASN A 58 4.65 -19.63 3.65
C ASN A 58 5.26 -18.77 4.77
N THR A 59 5.66 -17.53 4.47
CA THR A 59 6.24 -16.60 5.44
C THR A 59 5.21 -15.59 5.96
N LEU A 60 3.93 -15.71 5.58
CA LEU A 60 2.89 -14.75 5.93
C LEU A 60 2.66 -14.65 7.45
N MET A 61 2.80 -15.79 8.15
CA MET A 61 2.58 -15.88 9.60
C MET A 61 3.86 -15.73 10.42
N ASP A 62 5.01 -15.47 9.78
CA ASP A 62 6.28 -15.37 10.48
C ASP A 62 6.28 -14.16 11.42
N GLY A 63 6.64 -14.41 12.69
CA GLY A 63 6.71 -13.37 13.73
C GLY A 63 5.37 -12.95 14.34
N LEU A 64 4.24 -13.55 13.92
CA LEU A 64 2.92 -13.30 14.50
C LEU A 64 2.62 -14.26 15.67
N ASP A 65 1.89 -13.77 16.68
CA ASP A 65 1.35 -14.60 17.75
C ASP A 65 0.06 -15.29 17.26
N PRO A 66 0.00 -16.64 17.18
CA PRO A 66 -1.18 -17.36 16.70
C PRO A 66 -2.41 -17.23 17.63
N SER A 67 -2.20 -16.74 18.86
CA SER A 67 -3.25 -16.47 19.83
C SER A 67 -3.80 -15.04 19.74
N GLU A 68 -3.13 -14.15 19.00
CA GLU A 68 -3.57 -12.78 18.81
C GLU A 68 -4.94 -12.73 18.11
N ARG A 69 -5.81 -11.86 18.61
CA ARG A 69 -7.19 -11.71 18.15
C ARG A 69 -7.38 -10.25 17.78
N TRP A 70 -7.65 -9.98 16.51
CA TRP A 70 -7.87 -8.61 16.03
C TRP A 70 -9.38 -8.30 16.00
N THR A 71 -9.77 -7.15 16.54
CA THR A 71 -11.13 -6.64 16.46
C THR A 71 -11.40 -6.04 15.08
N ALA A 72 -12.67 -5.84 14.73
CA ALA A 72 -13.05 -5.22 13.46
C ALA A 72 -12.52 -3.79 13.31
N ASP A 73 -12.26 -3.10 14.43
CA ASP A 73 -11.75 -1.73 14.48
C ASP A 73 -10.21 -1.67 14.39
N GLY A 74 -9.54 -2.84 14.32
CA GLY A 74 -8.09 -2.93 14.15
C GLY A 74 -7.29 -2.95 15.45
N ASP A 75 -7.95 -3.13 16.60
CA ASP A 75 -7.30 -3.28 17.89
C ASP A 75 -7.03 -4.76 18.23
N VAL A 76 -6.01 -5.01 19.05
CA VAL A 76 -5.73 -6.35 19.59
C VAL A 76 -6.64 -6.59 20.80
N ALA A 77 -7.52 -7.58 20.70
CA ALA A 77 -8.35 -8.01 21.82
C ALA A 77 -7.48 -8.63 22.93
N PRO A 78 -7.80 -8.36 24.20
CA PRO A 78 -7.07 -8.94 25.32
C PRO A 78 -7.12 -10.47 25.25
N SER A 79 -6.04 -11.12 25.67
CA SER A 79 -6.00 -12.57 25.71
C SER A 79 -7.01 -13.07 26.76
N THR A 80 -7.66 -14.21 26.51
CA THR A 80 -8.61 -14.81 27.48
C THR A 80 -7.98 -15.15 28.85
N GLU A 81 -6.65 -15.17 28.96
CA GLU A 81 -5.92 -15.28 30.23
C GLU A 81 -5.88 -13.95 31.01
N GLN A 82 -5.77 -12.81 30.33
CA GLN A 82 -5.81 -11.49 30.96
C GLN A 82 -7.20 -11.16 31.54
N GLU A 83 -8.27 -11.62 30.88
CA GLU A 83 -9.65 -11.45 31.36
C GLU A 83 -9.97 -12.26 32.61
N ARG A 84 -9.26 -13.37 32.88
CA ARG A 84 -9.46 -14.20 34.09
C ARG A 84 -8.67 -13.71 35.31
N ALA A 85 -7.75 -12.76 35.11
CA ALA A 85 -6.86 -12.24 36.14
C ALA A 85 -7.30 -10.87 36.70
N SER A 86 -8.46 -10.34 36.27
CA SER A 86 -9.09 -9.11 36.78
C SER A 86 -10.45 -9.41 37.40
#